data_AF-A0A3M6U2E2-F1
#
_entry.id   AF-A0A3M6U2E2-F1
#
_cell.length_a   1.000
_cell.length_b   1.000
_cell.length_c   1.000
_cell.angle_alpha   90.00
_cell.angle_beta   90.00
_cell.angle_gamma   90.00
#
_symmetry.space_group_name_H-M   'P 1'
#
loop_
_entity.id
_entity.type
_entity.pdbx_description
1 polymer ?
#
loop_
_entity_poly.entity_id
_entity_poly.type
_entity_poly.pdbx_seq_one_letter_code
_entity_poly.pdbx_strand_id
1 'polypeptide(L)'
;MESRAIAGKQITASSQWDHNEAAHNGRLHFKESGYKAGAWVVRTNDENQWLQIELINSNVKITKVATQGRNSRTFFYWVTNYHLTYSNDGVKFHIYRERGHIEAKNFVGNTDKDTVVSHDLFPPIRARYIRFRPTAWYGWITMRVELYGCLECQDAFGMENGAISDGQITASSELKAAHAANKARLKASEGTWLPLTNNGDQWLQIDLLGNDILVTRIATQGLNNPDMSKWAFDGNIDRYSIVYHDLNPSIVGRYVRFRPINWNGEIAMKVELFGCSDLDECQEQKHNCHDMAHCSNTVGSFNCTCLQGFTGDGVICAGMIFD
;
A
#
# COMPACT_ATOMS: atom_id res chain seq x y z
N MET A 1 4.77 -10.36 3.34
CA MET A 1 3.88 -11.41 2.79
C MET A 1 3.78 -12.60 3.72
N GLU A 2 4.89 -13.14 4.21
CA GLU A 2 4.95 -14.27 5.16
C GLU A 2 4.06 -14.03 6.40
N SER A 3 4.12 -12.83 6.96
CA SER A 3 3.33 -12.38 8.12
C SER A 3 1.82 -12.39 7.92
N ARG A 4 1.34 -12.63 6.69
CA ARG A 4 -0.07 -12.54 6.27
C ARG A 4 -0.70 -11.14 6.33
N ALA A 5 0.11 -10.08 6.50
CA ALA A 5 -0.35 -8.70 6.34
C ALA A 5 -0.92 -8.43 4.93
N ILE A 6 -0.40 -9.10 3.91
CA ILE A 6 -1.02 -9.17 2.57
C ILE A 6 -2.00 -10.33 2.57
N ALA A 7 -3.30 -10.08 2.36
CA ALA A 7 -4.33 -11.11 2.33
C ALA A 7 -4.19 -12.04 1.10
N GLY A 8 -4.73 -13.26 1.18
CA GLY A 8 -4.65 -14.24 0.07
C GLY A 8 -5.25 -13.71 -1.25
N LYS A 9 -6.34 -12.94 -1.17
CA LYS A 9 -7.00 -12.32 -2.32
C LYS A 9 -6.15 -11.27 -3.05
N GLN A 10 -5.13 -10.72 -2.38
CA GLN A 10 -4.19 -9.75 -2.97
C GLN A 10 -3.07 -10.45 -3.75
N ILE A 11 -3.02 -11.78 -3.75
CA ILE A 11 -2.01 -12.57 -4.45
C ILE A 11 -2.71 -13.36 -5.54
N THR A 12 -2.42 -12.99 -6.79
CA THR A 12 -3.01 -13.62 -7.98
C THR A 12 -1.90 -14.12 -8.89
N ALA A 13 -2.23 -14.97 -9.86
CA ALA A 13 -1.27 -15.50 -10.81
C ALA A 13 -1.89 -15.63 -12.20
N SER A 14 -1.05 -15.70 -13.22
CA SER A 14 -1.43 -16.03 -14.60
C SER A 14 -2.16 -17.36 -14.70
N SER A 15 -1.69 -18.35 -13.93
CA SER A 15 -2.29 -19.67 -13.83
C SER A 15 -1.89 -20.34 -12.51
N GLN A 16 -2.65 -21.35 -12.11
CA GLN A 16 -2.35 -22.21 -10.97
C GLN A 16 -2.79 -23.64 -11.26
N TRP A 17 -1.97 -24.61 -10.85
CA TRP A 17 -2.20 -26.03 -11.12
C TRP A 17 -3.56 -26.51 -10.57
N ASP A 18 -3.80 -26.30 -9.28
CA ASP A 18 -5.12 -26.41 -8.67
C ASP A 18 -5.27 -25.49 -7.45
N HIS A 19 -6.22 -25.79 -6.54
CA HIS A 19 -6.46 -25.00 -5.33
C HIS A 19 -5.33 -25.14 -4.29
N ASN A 20 -4.66 -26.29 -4.26
CA ASN A 20 -3.56 -26.61 -3.35
C ASN A 20 -2.22 -25.99 -3.76
N GLU A 21 -2.08 -25.57 -5.01
CA GLU A 21 -0.93 -24.85 -5.57
C GLU A 21 -1.26 -23.37 -5.88
N ALA A 22 -2.34 -22.85 -5.30
CA ALA A 22 -2.83 -21.52 -5.59
C ALA A 22 -1.79 -20.41 -5.31
N ALA A 23 -1.97 -19.26 -5.98
CA ALA A 23 -1.08 -18.11 -5.88
C ALA A 23 -0.74 -17.68 -4.44
N HIS A 24 -1.72 -17.74 -3.53
CA HIS A 24 -1.55 -17.33 -2.13
C HIS A 24 -0.61 -18.23 -1.30
N ASN A 25 -0.25 -19.42 -1.80
CA ASN A 25 0.78 -20.28 -1.23
C ASN A 25 2.20 -19.84 -1.60
N GLY A 26 2.35 -18.91 -2.55
CA GLY A 26 3.61 -18.31 -2.96
C GLY A 26 4.20 -17.34 -1.95
N ARG A 27 3.95 -17.51 -0.64
CA ARG A 27 4.57 -16.70 0.42
C ARG A 27 5.90 -17.32 0.82
N LEU A 28 6.91 -16.49 1.08
CA LEU A 28 8.18 -16.95 1.63
C LEU A 28 7.95 -17.83 2.87
N HIS A 29 8.77 -18.87 3.00
CA HIS A 29 8.70 -19.88 4.06
C HIS A 29 7.40 -20.66 4.18
N PHE A 30 6.43 -20.49 3.28
CA PHE A 30 5.23 -21.33 3.23
C PHE A 30 5.63 -22.81 3.14
N LYS A 31 4.95 -23.66 3.93
CA LYS A 31 5.29 -25.07 4.12
C LYS A 31 4.23 -25.96 3.50
N GLU A 32 4.68 -27.06 2.91
CA GLU A 32 3.79 -28.15 2.53
C GLU A 32 3.10 -28.70 3.78
N SER A 33 1.77 -28.87 3.68
CA SER A 33 0.96 -29.37 4.80
C SER A 33 -0.31 -30.01 4.27
N GLY A 34 -0.48 -31.32 4.57
CA GLY A 34 -1.60 -32.11 4.06
C GLY A 34 -1.63 -32.06 2.53
N TYR A 35 -2.71 -31.51 1.97
CA TYR A 35 -2.88 -31.37 0.53
C TYR A 35 -2.21 -30.13 -0.05
N LYS A 36 -1.81 -29.13 0.75
CA LYS A 36 -1.26 -27.86 0.22
C LYS A 36 0.17 -28.05 -0.27
N ALA A 37 0.41 -27.69 -1.53
CA ALA A 37 1.75 -27.54 -2.05
C ALA A 37 2.43 -26.35 -1.37
N GLY A 38 3.63 -26.55 -0.85
CA GLY A 38 4.41 -25.53 -0.14
C GLY A 38 4.93 -24.39 -1.02
N ALA A 39 4.19 -23.95 -2.04
CA ALA A 39 4.44 -22.80 -2.92
C ALA A 39 3.25 -22.53 -3.87
N TRP A 40 3.29 -21.43 -4.63
CA TRP A 40 2.51 -21.27 -5.85
C TRP A 40 3.14 -22.08 -6.99
N VAL A 41 2.33 -22.85 -7.73
CA VAL A 41 2.78 -23.65 -8.88
C VAL A 41 1.89 -23.35 -10.09
N VAL A 42 2.50 -23.04 -11.24
CA VAL A 42 1.77 -22.72 -12.47
C VAL A 42 1.01 -23.92 -13.03
N ARG A 43 -0.04 -23.68 -13.80
CA ARG A 43 -0.69 -24.72 -14.62
C ARG A 43 0.07 -24.97 -15.91
N THR A 44 0.45 -23.90 -16.61
CA THR A 44 1.15 -23.96 -17.89
C THR A 44 2.60 -23.54 -17.68
N ASN A 45 3.55 -24.39 -18.06
CA ASN A 45 4.98 -24.20 -17.81
C ASN A 45 5.66 -23.47 -18.96
N ASP A 46 5.36 -22.18 -19.12
CA ASP A 46 5.88 -21.33 -20.19
C ASP A 46 6.35 -19.96 -19.66
N GLU A 47 6.96 -19.14 -20.52
CA GLU A 47 7.50 -17.82 -20.16
C GLU A 47 6.43 -16.73 -19.94
N ASN A 48 5.16 -17.01 -20.23
CA ASN A 48 4.07 -16.04 -20.07
C ASN A 48 3.52 -15.97 -18.65
N GLN A 49 4.07 -16.77 -17.73
CA GLN A 49 3.58 -16.88 -16.37
C GLN A 49 3.99 -15.68 -15.49
N TRP A 50 3.16 -15.38 -14.51
CA TRP A 50 3.44 -14.35 -13.51
C TRP A 50 2.75 -14.65 -12.18
N LEU A 51 3.40 -14.22 -11.09
CA LEU A 51 2.81 -14.11 -9.75
C LEU A 51 2.69 -12.63 -9.39
N GLN A 52 1.48 -12.16 -9.13
CA GLN A 52 1.17 -10.76 -8.86
C GLN A 52 0.82 -10.56 -7.39
N ILE A 53 1.33 -9.47 -6.84
CA ILE A 53 0.99 -8.97 -5.52
C ILE A 53 0.36 -7.60 -5.68
N GLU A 54 -0.84 -7.42 -5.14
CA GLU A 54 -1.51 -6.14 -4.99
C GLU A 54 -1.21 -5.54 -3.61
N LEU A 55 -0.50 -4.43 -3.62
CA LEU A 55 -0.23 -3.56 -2.48
C LEU A 55 -1.37 -2.55 -2.39
N ILE A 56 -2.33 -2.83 -1.51
CA ILE A 56 -3.53 -2.02 -1.32
C ILE A 56 -3.15 -0.58 -0.94
N ASN A 57 -2.12 -0.36 -0.12
CA ASN A 57 -1.72 1.02 0.20
C ASN A 57 -0.95 1.66 -0.96
N SER A 58 -1.41 2.81 -1.45
CA SER A 58 -0.83 3.53 -2.60
C SER A 58 0.56 4.11 -2.34
N ASN A 59 0.97 4.23 -1.07
CA ASN A 59 2.25 4.84 -0.68
C ASN A 59 3.29 3.79 -0.24
N VAL A 60 3.16 2.55 -0.73
CA VAL A 60 4.16 1.52 -0.45
C VAL A 60 5.37 1.71 -1.36
N LYS A 61 6.54 1.77 -0.75
CA LYS A 61 7.83 1.72 -1.43
C LYS A 61 8.48 0.37 -1.22
N ILE A 62 8.69 -0.36 -2.31
CA ILE A 62 9.36 -1.66 -2.32
C ILE A 62 10.85 -1.41 -2.54
N THR A 63 11.67 -1.86 -1.60
CA THR A 63 13.13 -1.66 -1.62
C THR A 63 13.89 -2.95 -1.83
N LYS A 64 13.25 -4.11 -1.66
CA LYS A 64 13.90 -5.41 -1.82
C LYS A 64 12.86 -6.50 -2.09
N VAL A 65 13.25 -7.51 -2.85
CA VAL A 65 12.47 -8.72 -3.09
C VAL A 65 13.25 -9.96 -2.65
N ALA A 66 12.54 -11.02 -2.27
CA ALA A 66 13.14 -12.33 -2.05
C ALA A 66 12.32 -13.46 -2.67
N THR A 67 12.99 -14.55 -3.03
CA THR A 67 12.43 -15.73 -3.69
C THR A 67 12.93 -17.03 -3.05
N GLN A 68 12.09 -18.07 -3.12
CA GLN A 68 12.33 -19.46 -2.77
C GLN A 68 11.63 -20.37 -3.78
N GLY A 69 12.10 -21.62 -3.92
CA GLY A 69 11.38 -22.67 -4.65
C GLY A 69 10.30 -23.36 -3.83
N ARG A 70 9.87 -24.57 -4.26
CA ARG A 70 8.82 -25.36 -3.59
C ARG A 70 9.32 -25.94 -2.27
N ASN A 71 8.66 -25.65 -1.16
CA ASN A 71 8.85 -26.50 0.01
C ASN A 71 8.05 -27.79 -0.21
N SER A 72 8.71 -28.84 -0.69
CA SER A 72 8.12 -30.18 -0.80
C SER A 72 9.16 -31.25 -0.50
N ARG A 73 8.69 -32.39 -0.01
CA ARG A 73 9.53 -33.59 0.21
C ARG A 73 9.77 -34.38 -1.07
N THR A 74 8.87 -34.29 -2.04
CA THR A 74 8.88 -35.11 -3.27
C THR A 74 9.22 -34.30 -4.51
N PHE A 75 8.85 -33.02 -4.55
CA PHE A 75 9.03 -32.17 -5.73
C PHE A 75 10.08 -31.08 -5.51
N PHE A 76 11.11 -31.09 -6.35
CA PHE A 76 12.28 -30.22 -6.27
C PHE A 76 12.24 -29.19 -7.40
N TYR A 77 11.39 -28.17 -7.28
CA TYR A 77 11.16 -27.16 -8.33
C TYR A 77 11.42 -25.74 -7.85
N TRP A 78 11.99 -24.90 -8.72
CA TRP A 78 12.29 -23.50 -8.43
C TRP A 78 12.52 -22.68 -9.71
N VAL A 79 12.40 -21.36 -9.59
CA VAL A 79 12.74 -20.39 -10.64
C VAL A 79 14.20 -19.96 -10.49
N THR A 80 14.97 -20.00 -11.57
CA THR A 80 16.39 -19.64 -11.60
C THR A 80 16.62 -18.21 -12.11
N ASN A 81 15.72 -17.68 -12.93
CA ASN A 81 15.77 -16.31 -13.43
C ASN A 81 14.37 -15.71 -13.54
N TYR A 82 14.25 -14.41 -13.30
CA TYR A 82 12.99 -13.69 -13.47
C TYR A 82 13.22 -12.20 -13.76
N HIS A 83 12.15 -11.55 -14.22
CA HIS A 83 12.03 -10.09 -14.28
C HIS A 83 10.92 -9.62 -13.34
N LEU A 84 10.96 -8.35 -12.97
CA LEU A 84 9.88 -7.68 -12.26
C LEU A 84 9.14 -6.74 -13.21
N THR A 85 7.82 -6.74 -13.15
CA THR A 85 7.00 -5.68 -13.77
C THR A 85 6.05 -5.11 -12.74
N TYR A 86 5.71 -3.82 -12.83
CA TYR A 86 4.90 -3.12 -11.83
C TYR A 86 3.93 -2.14 -12.47
N SER A 87 2.87 -1.77 -11.74
CA SER A 87 1.80 -0.91 -12.26
C SER A 87 1.05 -0.19 -11.13
N ASN A 88 0.51 0.99 -11.41
CA ASN A 88 -0.42 1.70 -10.53
C ASN A 88 -1.89 1.45 -10.87
N ASP A 89 -2.20 1.19 -12.14
CA ASP A 89 -3.57 1.02 -12.64
C ASP A 89 -3.99 -0.45 -12.83
N GLY A 90 -3.02 -1.38 -12.78
CA GLY A 90 -3.25 -2.81 -13.02
C GLY A 90 -3.47 -3.17 -14.48
N VAL A 91 -3.35 -2.20 -15.40
CA VAL A 91 -3.53 -2.35 -16.85
C VAL A 91 -2.19 -2.16 -17.56
N LYS A 92 -1.55 -1.02 -17.39
CA LYS A 92 -0.25 -0.70 -17.97
C LYS A 92 0.85 -1.13 -17.00
N PHE A 93 1.60 -2.16 -17.37
CA PHE A 93 2.74 -2.64 -16.60
C PHE A 93 4.06 -2.10 -17.18
N HIS A 94 4.86 -1.54 -16.28
CA HIS A 94 6.23 -1.12 -16.53
C HIS A 94 7.19 -2.26 -16.16
N ILE A 95 8.29 -2.38 -16.90
CA ILE A 95 9.36 -3.35 -16.59
C ILE A 95 10.38 -2.69 -15.67
N TYR A 96 10.79 -3.39 -14.62
CA TYR A 96 11.84 -2.92 -13.71
C TYR A 96 13.22 -2.95 -14.36
N ARG A 97 13.97 -1.86 -14.19
CA ARG A 97 15.30 -1.65 -14.73
C ARG A 97 16.16 -0.92 -13.70
N GLU A 98 17.46 -1.18 -13.76
CA GLU A 98 18.43 -0.39 -13.00
C GLU A 98 18.63 0.98 -13.66
N ARG A 99 19.02 1.97 -12.86
CA ARG A 99 19.21 3.34 -13.34
C ARG A 99 20.22 3.36 -14.49
N GLY A 100 19.82 3.93 -15.63
CA GLY A 100 20.66 4.03 -16.84
C GLY A 100 20.65 2.80 -17.75
N HIS A 101 19.88 1.75 -17.41
CA HIS A 101 19.75 0.55 -18.24
C HIS A 101 18.45 0.56 -19.06
N ILE A 102 18.57 0.21 -20.35
CA ILE A 102 17.43 0.05 -21.27
C ILE A 102 16.85 -1.37 -21.18
N GLU A 103 17.70 -2.35 -20.91
CA GLU A 103 17.30 -3.75 -20.77
C GLU A 103 16.61 -4.02 -19.43
N ALA A 104 15.69 -5.00 -19.43
CA ALA A 104 15.07 -5.49 -18.22
C ALA A 104 16.12 -6.04 -17.26
N LYS A 105 16.05 -5.69 -15.97
CA LYS A 105 16.95 -6.30 -14.99
C LYS A 105 16.69 -7.79 -14.90
N ASN A 106 17.66 -8.62 -15.29
CA ASN A 106 17.63 -10.05 -15.07
C ASN A 106 17.98 -10.36 -13.61
N PHE A 107 17.01 -10.84 -12.84
CA PHE A 107 17.22 -11.27 -11.46
C PHE A 107 17.61 -12.74 -11.44
N VAL A 108 18.77 -13.04 -10.85
CA VAL A 108 19.18 -14.41 -10.57
C VAL A 108 18.38 -14.91 -9.37
N GLY A 109 17.55 -15.92 -9.60
CA GLY A 109 16.71 -16.57 -8.60
C GLY A 109 17.45 -17.69 -7.86
N ASN A 110 16.72 -18.78 -7.62
CA ASN A 110 17.17 -19.84 -6.73
C ASN A 110 17.99 -20.92 -7.46
N THR A 111 18.90 -21.56 -6.73
CA THR A 111 19.65 -22.75 -7.17
C THR A 111 19.15 -24.04 -6.52
N ASP A 112 18.23 -23.93 -5.58
CA ASP A 112 17.57 -25.02 -4.86
C ASP A 112 16.16 -24.58 -4.41
N LYS A 113 15.43 -25.48 -3.75
CA LYS A 113 14.03 -25.25 -3.38
C LYS A 113 13.82 -24.49 -2.05
N ASP A 114 14.84 -24.39 -1.20
CA ASP A 114 14.71 -23.96 0.20
C ASP A 114 15.50 -22.69 0.56
N THR A 115 16.64 -22.41 -0.08
CA THR A 115 17.47 -21.23 0.19
C THR A 115 16.76 -19.96 -0.28
N VAL A 116 16.69 -18.94 0.59
CA VAL A 116 16.17 -17.62 0.23
C VAL A 116 17.21 -16.88 -0.60
N VAL A 117 16.81 -16.41 -1.78
CA VAL A 117 17.61 -15.50 -2.61
C VAL A 117 16.93 -14.14 -2.59
N SER A 118 17.69 -13.06 -2.45
CA SER A 118 17.12 -11.72 -2.35
C SER A 118 17.92 -10.68 -3.11
N HIS A 119 17.22 -9.66 -3.62
CA HIS A 119 17.82 -8.55 -4.36
C HIS A 119 17.27 -7.23 -3.85
N ASP A 120 18.17 -6.31 -3.55
CA ASP A 120 17.82 -4.92 -3.28
C ASP A 120 17.42 -4.24 -4.61
N LEU A 121 16.42 -3.36 -4.53
CA LEU A 121 15.92 -2.60 -5.66
C LEU A 121 16.48 -1.19 -5.60
N PHE A 122 17.35 -0.89 -6.57
CA PHE A 122 17.89 0.43 -6.81
C PHE A 122 17.71 0.79 -8.30
N PRO A 123 16.72 1.62 -8.65
CA PRO A 123 15.84 2.40 -7.76
C PRO A 123 14.75 1.56 -7.06
N PRO A 124 14.20 2.02 -5.93
CA PRO A 124 13.04 1.38 -5.30
C PRO A 124 11.78 1.52 -6.18
N ILE A 125 10.84 0.58 -6.06
CA ILE A 125 9.57 0.60 -6.82
C ILE A 125 8.47 1.22 -5.97
N ARG A 126 7.75 2.20 -6.53
CA ARG A 126 6.45 2.69 -6.01
C ARG A 126 5.36 2.22 -6.94
N ALA A 127 4.54 1.27 -6.49
CA ALA A 127 3.51 0.68 -7.31
C ALA A 127 2.41 0.02 -6.47
N ARG A 128 1.18 0.03 -6.98
CA ARG A 128 0.07 -0.78 -6.44
C ARG A 128 0.20 -2.26 -6.78
N TYR A 129 0.74 -2.59 -7.94
CA TYR A 129 0.87 -3.96 -8.43
C TYR A 129 2.32 -4.26 -8.74
N ILE A 130 2.80 -5.43 -8.33
CA ILE A 130 4.10 -5.97 -8.75
C ILE A 130 3.92 -7.42 -9.19
N ARG A 131 4.60 -7.80 -10.28
CA ARG A 131 4.61 -9.14 -10.85
C ARG A 131 6.03 -9.67 -10.87
N PHE A 132 6.20 -10.88 -10.35
CA PHE A 132 7.36 -11.73 -10.62
C PHE A 132 7.08 -12.49 -11.92
N ARG A 133 7.93 -12.34 -12.93
CA ARG A 133 7.80 -12.97 -14.25
C ARG A 133 8.98 -13.92 -14.48
N PRO A 134 8.81 -15.23 -14.26
CA PRO A 134 9.85 -16.23 -14.46
C PRO A 134 10.34 -16.25 -15.90
N THR A 135 11.65 -16.34 -16.10
CA THR A 135 12.30 -16.45 -17.42
C THR A 135 13.13 -17.71 -17.58
N ALA A 136 13.55 -18.34 -16.47
CA ALA A 136 14.14 -19.67 -16.48
C ALA A 136 13.83 -20.40 -15.15
N TRP A 137 13.72 -21.73 -15.18
CA TRP A 137 13.34 -22.55 -14.04
C TRP A 137 13.89 -23.98 -14.13
N TYR A 138 13.93 -24.66 -12.99
CA TYR A 138 14.24 -26.07 -12.88
C TYR A 138 12.97 -26.88 -12.62
N GLY A 139 12.67 -27.81 -13.52
CA GLY A 139 11.47 -28.66 -13.49
C GLY A 139 10.20 -27.89 -13.86
N TRP A 140 9.60 -27.19 -12.89
CA TRP A 140 8.33 -26.47 -13.07
C TRP A 140 8.39 -25.09 -12.44
N ILE A 141 7.74 -24.10 -13.05
CA ILE A 141 7.66 -22.75 -12.48
C ILE A 141 6.92 -22.82 -11.14
N THR A 142 7.68 -22.60 -10.08
CA THR A 142 7.22 -22.63 -8.70
C THR A 142 7.95 -21.55 -7.92
N MET A 143 7.20 -20.73 -7.19
CA MET A 143 7.80 -19.65 -6.39
C MET A 143 7.11 -19.48 -5.04
N ARG A 144 7.93 -19.13 -4.06
CA ARG A 144 7.56 -18.43 -2.85
C ARG A 144 8.30 -17.10 -2.83
N VAL A 145 7.63 -16.00 -2.50
CA VAL A 145 8.21 -14.66 -2.59
C VAL A 145 7.93 -13.82 -1.35
N GLU A 146 8.77 -12.81 -1.14
CA GLU A 146 8.58 -11.75 -0.16
C GLU A 146 8.92 -10.39 -0.77
N LEU A 147 8.18 -9.37 -0.33
CA LEU A 147 8.42 -7.97 -0.63
C LEU A 147 8.84 -7.26 0.68
N TYR A 148 9.95 -6.55 0.63
CA TYR A 148 10.43 -5.70 1.71
C TYR A 148 10.34 -4.24 1.27
N GLY A 149 9.98 -3.38 2.22
CA GLY A 149 9.70 -1.99 1.93
C GLY A 149 9.18 -1.24 3.15
N CYS A 150 8.69 -0.03 2.90
CA CYS A 150 8.05 0.80 3.92
C CYS A 150 6.81 1.48 3.35
N LEU A 151 5.90 1.85 4.26
CA LEU A 151 4.87 2.85 3.96
C LEU A 151 5.54 4.22 4.03
N GLU A 152 5.47 4.97 2.94
CA GLU A 152 5.79 6.40 2.95
C GLU A 152 4.54 7.20 3.35
N CYS A 153 4.73 8.49 3.66
CA CYS A 153 3.62 9.41 3.95
C CYS A 153 2.78 8.97 5.17
N GLN A 154 3.42 8.72 6.31
CA GLN A 154 2.78 8.22 7.54
C GLN A 154 2.93 9.16 8.75
N ASP A 155 3.37 10.40 8.52
CA ASP A 155 3.61 11.37 9.58
C ASP A 155 2.28 11.86 10.16
N ALA A 156 2.22 12.07 11.48
CA ALA A 156 1.03 12.62 12.11
C ALA A 156 0.87 14.09 11.73
N PHE A 157 -0.33 14.49 11.30
CA PHE A 157 -0.62 15.89 10.99
C PHE A 157 -0.71 16.74 12.26
N GLY A 158 -0.98 16.14 13.41
CA GLY A 158 -0.78 16.78 14.71
C GLY A 158 -2.06 17.16 15.43
N MET A 159 -3.08 16.29 15.38
CA MET A 159 -4.19 16.38 16.32
C MET A 159 -3.69 16.17 17.75
N GLU A 160 -2.87 15.15 18.02
CA GLU A 160 -2.39 14.80 19.36
C GLU A 160 -1.44 15.86 19.93
N ASN A 161 -0.48 16.34 19.14
CA ASN A 161 0.58 17.24 19.60
C ASN A 161 0.24 18.74 19.50
N GLY A 162 -0.92 19.09 18.94
CA GLY A 162 -1.37 20.48 18.81
C GLY A 162 -0.86 21.23 17.57
N ALA A 163 -0.15 20.57 16.64
CA ALA A 163 0.29 21.23 15.40
C ALA A 163 -0.90 21.62 14.50
N ILE A 164 -1.97 20.82 14.50
CA ILE A 164 -3.29 21.30 14.05
C ILE A 164 -3.86 22.18 15.15
N SER A 165 -4.06 23.46 14.86
CA SER A 165 -4.63 24.42 15.82
C SER A 165 -6.13 24.19 16.07
N ASP A 166 -6.65 24.68 17.20
CA ASP A 166 -8.06 24.53 17.57
C ASP A 166 -9.01 25.14 16.52
N GLY A 167 -8.62 26.24 15.86
CA GLY A 167 -9.42 26.89 14.83
C GLY A 167 -9.57 26.09 13.54
N GLN A 168 -8.74 25.06 13.33
CA GLN A 168 -8.83 24.15 12.19
C GLN A 168 -9.81 23.00 12.41
N ILE A 169 -10.36 22.87 13.62
CA ILE A 169 -11.20 21.74 14.00
C ILE A 169 -12.63 22.26 14.22
N THR A 170 -13.56 21.79 13.41
CA THR A 170 -14.97 22.21 13.43
C THR A 170 -15.88 21.00 13.46
N ALA A 171 -17.13 21.17 13.88
CA ALA A 171 -18.11 20.09 13.92
C ALA A 171 -19.51 20.57 13.51
N SER A 172 -20.39 19.62 13.21
CA SER A 172 -21.81 19.85 12.96
C SER A 172 -22.52 20.48 14.15
N SER A 173 -22.20 20.01 15.35
CA SER A 173 -22.74 20.49 16.62
C SER A 173 -21.82 20.09 17.77
N GLU A 174 -22.00 20.75 18.92
CA GLU A 174 -21.19 20.54 20.11
C GLU A 174 -22.09 20.52 21.35
N LEU A 175 -21.90 19.53 22.23
CA LEU A 175 -22.70 19.42 23.45
C LEU A 175 -22.47 20.59 24.42
N LYS A 176 -21.19 20.95 24.64
CA LYS A 176 -20.71 22.04 25.51
C LYS A 176 -19.23 22.28 25.26
N ALA A 177 -18.68 23.38 25.77
CA ALA A 177 -17.26 23.74 25.61
C ALA A 177 -16.27 22.62 26.01
N ALA A 178 -16.56 21.83 27.04
CA ALA A 178 -15.72 20.70 27.46
C ALA A 178 -15.72 19.51 26.46
N HIS A 179 -16.65 19.51 25.50
CA HIS A 179 -16.81 18.52 24.44
C HIS A 179 -16.91 19.14 23.04
N ALA A 180 -16.34 20.34 22.88
CA ALA A 180 -16.25 21.02 21.60
C ALA A 180 -15.38 20.25 20.60
N ALA A 181 -15.41 20.63 19.33
CA ALA A 181 -14.71 19.95 18.25
C ALA A 181 -13.19 19.84 18.51
N ASN A 182 -12.58 20.90 19.05
CA ASN A 182 -11.16 20.94 19.41
C ASN A 182 -10.74 19.95 20.52
N LYS A 183 -11.71 19.32 21.20
CA LYS A 183 -11.46 18.25 22.18
C LYS A 183 -11.34 16.87 21.54
N ALA A 184 -11.51 16.73 20.23
CA ALA A 184 -11.39 15.47 19.50
C ALA A 184 -9.94 15.00 19.26
N ARG A 185 -8.96 15.45 20.04
CA ARG A 185 -7.55 15.11 19.84
C ARG A 185 -7.26 13.70 20.38
N LEU A 186 -6.59 12.86 19.59
CA LEU A 186 -6.18 11.52 20.01
C LEU A 186 -5.37 11.56 21.31
N LYS A 187 -5.57 10.58 22.19
CA LYS A 187 -4.89 10.43 23.48
C LYS A 187 -5.02 11.58 24.48
N ALA A 188 -5.76 12.65 24.18
CA ALA A 188 -5.98 13.74 25.10
C ALA A 188 -6.52 13.20 26.44
N SER A 189 -5.93 13.63 27.56
CA SER A 189 -6.34 13.20 28.91
C SER A 189 -7.72 13.75 29.30
N GLU A 190 -8.11 14.89 28.71
CA GLU A 190 -9.35 15.58 29.00
C GLU A 190 -10.15 15.89 27.74
N GLY A 191 -11.48 15.85 27.87
CA GLY A 191 -12.39 16.15 26.78
C GLY A 191 -12.42 15.07 25.70
N THR A 192 -13.44 15.16 24.86
CA THR A 192 -13.66 14.39 23.62
C THR A 192 -14.77 15.13 22.87
N TRP A 193 -14.81 15.10 21.54
CA TRP A 193 -15.95 15.69 20.86
C TRP A 193 -17.22 14.86 21.08
N LEU A 194 -18.27 15.51 21.60
CA LEU A 194 -19.65 15.00 21.63
C LEU A 194 -20.52 15.99 20.84
N PRO A 195 -21.30 15.53 19.85
CA PRO A 195 -22.32 16.34 19.23
C PRO A 195 -23.48 16.62 20.19
N LEU A 196 -24.28 17.65 19.88
CA LEU A 196 -25.48 17.98 20.64
C LEU A 196 -26.56 16.90 20.52
N THR A 197 -26.62 16.21 19.39
CA THR A 197 -27.57 15.12 19.12
C THR A 197 -26.86 13.90 18.54
N ASN A 198 -27.35 12.70 18.86
CA ASN A 198 -26.78 11.43 18.38
C ASN A 198 -27.57 10.94 17.16
N ASN A 199 -27.19 11.39 15.96
CA ASN A 199 -27.78 10.96 14.69
C ASN A 199 -26.70 10.86 13.59
N GLY A 200 -27.06 10.27 12.44
CA GLY A 200 -26.15 10.06 11.32
C GLY A 200 -25.74 11.33 10.55
N ASP A 201 -26.31 12.49 10.89
CA ASP A 201 -25.99 13.77 10.25
C ASP A 201 -24.80 14.48 10.92
N GLN A 202 -24.30 13.93 12.04
CA GLN A 202 -23.19 14.52 12.77
C GLN A 202 -21.86 14.35 12.03
N TRP A 203 -21.00 15.35 12.16
CA TRP A 203 -19.67 15.31 11.58
C TRP A 203 -18.65 16.13 12.38
N LEU A 204 -17.40 15.68 12.31
CA LEU A 204 -16.20 16.40 12.73
C LEU A 204 -15.36 16.67 11.49
N GLN A 205 -14.88 17.90 11.29
CA GLN A 205 -14.09 18.30 10.14
C GLN A 205 -12.78 18.93 10.59
N ILE A 206 -11.72 18.56 9.90
CA ILE A 206 -10.37 19.05 10.13
C ILE A 206 -9.86 19.71 8.85
N ASP A 207 -9.43 20.95 8.98
CA ASP A 207 -8.77 21.74 7.93
C ASP A 207 -7.25 21.54 8.00
N LEU A 208 -6.67 20.89 6.99
CA LEU A 208 -5.24 20.60 6.88
C LEU A 208 -4.44 21.75 6.22
N LEU A 209 -5.09 22.87 5.91
CA LEU A 209 -4.51 24.12 5.37
C LEU A 209 -3.79 24.03 4.00
N GLY A 210 -3.70 22.86 3.38
CA GLY A 210 -3.10 22.65 2.06
C GLY A 210 -4.05 22.00 1.05
N ASN A 211 -3.86 22.25 -0.25
CA ASN A 211 -4.72 21.69 -1.30
C ASN A 211 -4.28 20.29 -1.76
N ASP A 212 -2.98 20.01 -1.70
CA ASP A 212 -2.37 18.75 -2.14
C ASP A 212 -1.93 17.91 -0.93
N ILE A 213 -2.84 17.69 0.01
CA ILE A 213 -2.56 16.87 1.20
C ILE A 213 -3.04 15.44 0.95
N LEU A 214 -2.15 14.48 1.17
CA LEU A 214 -2.47 13.06 1.18
C LEU A 214 -2.71 12.58 2.60
N VAL A 215 -3.91 12.11 2.87
CA VAL A 215 -4.24 11.41 4.12
C VAL A 215 -4.30 9.92 3.85
N THR A 216 -3.37 9.20 4.46
CA THR A 216 -3.07 7.80 4.15
C THR A 216 -3.56 6.85 5.24
N ARG A 217 -3.79 7.37 6.44
CA ARG A 217 -4.29 6.62 7.59
C ARG A 217 -4.98 7.56 8.57
N ILE A 218 -5.95 7.04 9.30
CA ILE A 218 -6.54 7.71 10.47
C ILE A 218 -6.38 6.82 11.70
N ALA A 219 -6.34 7.44 12.87
CA ALA A 219 -6.55 6.73 14.13
C ALA A 219 -7.79 7.27 14.80
N THR A 220 -8.58 6.38 15.39
CA THR A 220 -9.79 6.73 16.12
C THR A 220 -9.77 6.13 17.52
N GLN A 221 -10.33 6.84 18.48
CA GLN A 221 -10.49 6.42 19.86
C GLN A 221 -11.81 6.96 20.41
N GLY A 222 -12.43 6.20 21.32
CA GLY A 222 -13.61 6.62 22.05
C GLY A 222 -13.30 7.53 23.25
N LEU A 223 -14.28 7.69 24.15
CA LEU A 223 -14.10 8.48 25.36
C LEU A 223 -13.33 7.68 26.43
N ASN A 224 -12.14 8.13 26.79
CA ASN A 224 -11.39 7.60 27.94
C ASN A 224 -11.93 8.17 29.27
N ASN A 225 -13.18 7.86 29.63
CA ASN A 225 -13.78 8.18 30.93
C ASN A 225 -14.19 6.87 31.63
N PRO A 226 -13.71 6.58 32.86
CA PRO A 226 -14.06 5.38 33.62
C PRO A 226 -15.57 5.13 33.78
N ASP A 227 -16.38 6.19 33.86
CA ASP A 227 -17.80 6.14 34.22
C ASP A 227 -18.76 6.01 33.01
N MET A 228 -18.27 6.09 31.77
CA MET A 228 -19.10 5.97 30.56
C MET A 228 -18.41 5.12 29.48
N SER A 229 -19.13 4.17 28.89
CA SER A 229 -18.66 3.34 27.77
C SER A 229 -19.28 3.82 26.45
N LYS A 230 -18.64 4.80 25.80
CA LYS A 230 -19.15 5.48 24.59
C LYS A 230 -18.12 5.47 23.46
N TRP A 231 -18.50 5.03 22.24
CA TRP A 231 -17.66 4.95 21.04
C TRP A 231 -18.48 5.03 19.75
N ALA A 232 -17.89 5.42 18.60
CA ALA A 232 -18.65 5.86 17.41
C ALA A 232 -18.26 5.26 16.04
N PHE A 233 -17.43 4.20 15.98
CA PHE A 233 -17.07 3.52 14.72
C PHE A 233 -17.01 2.01 14.87
N ASP A 234 -17.40 1.28 13.82
CA ASP A 234 -17.32 -0.19 13.71
C ASP A 234 -15.90 -0.78 13.91
N GLY A 235 -14.87 0.08 14.01
CA GLY A 235 -13.51 -0.30 14.40
C GLY A 235 -13.24 -0.25 15.90
N ASN A 236 -13.83 0.69 16.63
CA ASN A 236 -13.61 0.85 18.07
C ASN A 236 -14.49 -0.13 18.85
N ILE A 237 -13.95 -1.30 19.18
CA ILE A 237 -14.66 -2.31 20.00
C ILE A 237 -14.72 -1.93 21.49
N ASP A 238 -13.92 -0.94 21.90
CA ASP A 238 -13.90 -0.40 23.25
C ASP A 238 -13.57 1.11 23.23
N ARG A 239 -13.57 1.73 24.42
CA ARG A 239 -13.40 3.17 24.61
C ARG A 239 -11.95 3.67 24.70
N TYR A 240 -10.97 2.79 24.91
CA TYR A 240 -9.58 3.14 25.24
C TYR A 240 -8.59 2.75 24.14
N SER A 241 -8.86 1.67 23.42
CA SER A 241 -8.03 1.18 22.33
C SER A 241 -8.06 2.16 21.17
N ILE A 242 -6.86 2.52 20.72
CA ILE A 242 -6.68 3.27 19.49
C ILE A 242 -6.78 2.29 18.33
N VAL A 243 -7.62 2.62 17.37
CA VAL A 243 -7.81 1.81 16.17
C VAL A 243 -7.29 2.58 14.99
N TYR A 244 -6.37 1.96 14.25
CA TYR A 244 -5.78 2.53 13.05
C TYR A 244 -6.52 2.01 11.83
N HIS A 245 -6.83 2.91 10.90
CA HIS A 245 -7.47 2.58 9.63
C HIS A 245 -6.63 3.14 8.50
N ASP A 246 -5.94 2.27 7.78
CA ASP A 246 -5.26 2.63 6.54
C ASP A 246 -6.29 2.96 5.47
N LEU A 247 -6.12 4.10 4.81
CA LEU A 247 -7.02 4.60 3.79
C LEU A 247 -6.51 4.16 2.41
N ASN A 248 -7.30 3.30 1.75
CA ASN A 248 -7.09 2.93 0.37
C ASN A 248 -8.39 3.04 -0.46
N PRO A 249 -8.45 3.95 -1.46
CA PRO A 249 -7.42 4.93 -1.82
C PRO A 249 -7.16 5.93 -0.68
N SER A 250 -5.97 6.53 -0.66
CA SER A 250 -5.71 7.67 0.23
C SER A 250 -6.64 8.82 -0.10
N ILE A 251 -7.02 9.61 0.91
CA ILE A 251 -7.84 10.79 0.71
C ILE A 251 -6.93 11.93 0.26
N VAL A 252 -7.31 12.61 -0.82
CA VAL A 252 -6.64 13.82 -1.28
C VAL A 252 -7.51 15.03 -0.96
N GLY A 253 -6.96 15.98 -0.21
CA GLY A 253 -7.56 17.30 -0.08
C GLY A 253 -7.38 17.97 1.27
N ARG A 254 -7.80 19.24 1.31
CA ARG A 254 -7.66 20.13 2.46
C ARG A 254 -8.54 19.76 3.65
N TYR A 255 -9.78 19.35 3.40
CA TYR A 255 -10.76 19.11 4.46
C TYR A 255 -11.08 17.63 4.58
N VAL A 256 -10.84 17.05 5.75
CA VAL A 256 -11.26 15.68 6.06
C VAL A 256 -12.41 15.73 7.04
N ARG A 257 -13.51 15.06 6.68
CA ARG A 257 -14.72 14.99 7.50
C ARG A 257 -14.98 13.56 7.97
N PHE A 258 -15.02 13.38 9.27
CA PHE A 258 -15.43 12.15 9.92
C PHE A 258 -16.95 12.19 10.14
N ARG A 259 -17.64 11.13 9.74
CA ARG A 259 -19.09 10.96 9.91
C ARG A 259 -19.37 9.66 10.67
N PRO A 260 -19.75 9.73 11.95
CA PRO A 260 -20.17 8.56 12.71
C PRO A 260 -21.37 7.87 12.06
N ILE A 261 -21.31 6.54 11.93
CA ILE A 261 -22.40 5.73 11.33
C ILE A 261 -23.07 4.89 12.42
N ASN A 262 -22.28 4.19 13.22
CA ASN A 262 -22.75 3.35 14.33
C ASN A 262 -22.02 3.75 15.60
N TRP A 263 -22.72 3.80 16.73
CA TRP A 263 -22.13 4.13 18.03
C TRP A 263 -22.74 3.29 19.14
N ASN A 264 -21.96 3.10 20.21
CA ASN A 264 -22.44 2.52 21.46
C ASN A 264 -22.69 3.64 22.47
N GLY A 265 -23.93 3.77 22.95
CA GLY A 265 -24.34 4.85 23.86
C GLY A 265 -24.49 6.19 23.14
N GLU A 266 -23.46 7.04 23.18
CA GLU A 266 -23.42 8.34 22.49
C GLU A 266 -22.20 8.43 21.58
N ILE A 267 -22.29 9.29 20.57
CA ILE A 267 -21.17 9.65 19.72
C ILE A 267 -20.11 10.35 20.58
N ALA A 268 -18.94 9.74 20.65
CA ALA A 268 -17.76 10.31 21.28
C ALA A 268 -16.54 9.97 20.43
N MET A 269 -15.77 10.99 20.05
CA MET A 269 -14.62 10.80 19.17
C MET A 269 -13.38 11.53 19.62
N LYS A 270 -12.26 10.84 19.43
CA LYS A 270 -10.90 11.36 19.34
C LYS A 270 -10.25 10.80 18.08
N VAL A 271 -9.48 11.62 17.39
CA VAL A 271 -8.88 11.27 16.11
C VAL A 271 -7.46 11.79 15.96
N GLU A 272 -6.68 11.12 15.12
CA GLU A 272 -5.44 11.61 14.52
C GLU A 272 -5.46 11.26 13.03
N LEU A 273 -4.81 12.09 12.22
CA LEU A 273 -4.65 11.87 10.79
C LEU A 273 -3.16 11.69 10.50
N PHE A 274 -2.86 10.76 9.60
CA PHE A 274 -1.51 10.49 9.16
C PHE A 274 -1.41 10.66 7.65
N GLY A 275 -0.28 11.19 7.21
CA GLY A 275 -0.09 11.54 5.82
C GLY A 275 1.10 12.44 5.60
N CYS A 276 1.04 13.22 4.53
CA CYS A 276 2.05 14.18 4.13
C CYS A 276 1.45 15.17 3.12
N SER A 277 2.18 16.24 2.83
CA SER A 277 1.93 17.00 1.60
C SER A 277 2.43 16.19 0.40
N ASP A 278 1.75 16.36 -0.73
CA ASP A 278 2.19 15.80 -1.99
C ASP A 278 3.63 16.18 -2.29
N LEU A 279 4.39 15.20 -2.75
CA LEU A 279 5.77 15.40 -3.16
C LEU A 279 5.77 15.54 -4.67
N ASP A 280 6.11 16.73 -5.20
CA ASP A 280 6.31 16.86 -6.64
C ASP A 280 7.59 16.13 -7.05
N GLU A 281 7.46 14.84 -7.41
CA GLU A 281 8.63 14.03 -7.73
C GLU A 281 9.37 14.56 -8.96
N CYS A 282 8.67 15.26 -9.86
CA CYS A 282 9.24 15.89 -11.06
C CYS A 282 10.19 17.03 -10.69
N GLN A 283 9.80 17.91 -9.76
CA GLN A 283 10.67 18.99 -9.28
C GLN A 283 11.83 18.47 -8.43
N GLU A 284 11.57 17.46 -7.61
CA GLU A 284 12.53 16.89 -6.67
C GLU A 284 13.52 15.89 -7.31
N GLN A 285 13.37 15.63 -8.62
CA GLN A 285 14.13 14.60 -9.35
C GLN A 285 14.05 13.21 -8.68
N LYS A 286 12.89 12.91 -8.07
CA LYS A 286 12.59 11.63 -7.39
C LYS A 286 11.72 10.71 -8.26
N HIS A 287 11.65 10.99 -9.55
CA HIS A 287 10.97 10.19 -10.57
C HIS A 287 11.93 9.24 -11.29
N ASN A 288 11.38 8.35 -12.11
CA ASN A 288 12.11 7.45 -13.00
C ASN A 288 11.77 7.66 -14.49
N CYS A 289 11.18 8.80 -14.86
CA CYS A 289 10.97 9.15 -16.27
C CYS A 289 12.27 9.13 -17.08
N HIS A 290 12.17 8.75 -18.35
CA HIS A 290 13.27 8.79 -19.30
C HIS A 290 13.77 10.23 -19.53
N ASP A 291 15.04 10.42 -19.87
CA ASP A 291 15.58 11.76 -20.21
C ASP A 291 14.87 12.39 -21.42
N MET A 292 14.31 11.54 -22.30
CA MET A 292 13.47 11.94 -23.46
C MET A 292 11.96 11.83 -23.16
N ALA A 293 11.57 11.99 -21.90
CA ALA A 293 10.18 12.05 -21.46
C ALA A 293 9.91 13.32 -20.65
N HIS A 294 8.68 13.81 -20.75
CA HIS A 294 8.14 14.83 -19.88
C HIS A 294 7.57 14.17 -18.61
N CYS A 295 8.02 14.64 -17.44
CA CYS A 295 7.44 14.27 -16.15
C CYS A 295 6.28 15.22 -15.82
N SER A 296 5.13 14.66 -15.46
CA SER A 296 3.97 15.41 -14.96
C SER A 296 3.62 14.94 -13.56
N ASN A 297 3.67 15.83 -12.58
CA ASN A 297 3.25 15.51 -11.22
C ASN A 297 1.75 15.22 -11.15
N THR A 298 1.36 14.35 -10.22
CA THR A 298 -0.02 14.05 -9.85
C THR A 298 -0.10 13.88 -8.33
N VAL A 299 -1.22 14.15 -7.68
CA VAL A 299 -1.24 13.99 -6.23
C VAL A 299 -1.03 12.52 -5.81
N GLY A 300 0.09 12.25 -5.13
CA GLY A 300 0.56 10.95 -4.66
C GLY A 300 1.44 10.16 -5.63
N SER A 301 1.77 10.70 -6.81
CA SER A 301 2.53 9.98 -7.85
C SER A 301 2.99 10.95 -8.96
N PHE A 302 3.64 10.42 -9.99
CA PHE A 302 3.89 11.17 -11.22
C PHE A 302 3.58 10.30 -12.45
N ASN A 303 3.44 10.96 -13.60
CA ASN A 303 3.31 10.33 -14.90
C ASN A 303 4.49 10.73 -15.79
N CYS A 304 4.97 9.78 -16.59
CA CYS A 304 5.97 10.03 -17.60
C CYS A 304 5.35 9.87 -18.99
N THR A 305 5.56 10.85 -19.87
CA THR A 305 5.10 10.80 -21.26
C THR A 305 6.26 11.10 -22.21
N CYS A 306 6.49 10.25 -23.20
CA CYS A 306 7.58 10.48 -24.15
C CYS A 306 7.42 11.80 -24.91
N LEU A 307 8.54 12.46 -25.17
CA LEU A 307 8.58 13.66 -26.00
C LEU A 307 8.17 13.34 -27.44
N GLN A 308 7.73 14.36 -28.18
CA GLN A 308 7.34 14.21 -29.58
C GLN A 308 8.46 13.59 -30.41
N GLY A 309 8.11 12.61 -31.27
CA GLY A 309 9.07 11.85 -32.07
C GLY A 309 9.65 10.61 -31.36
N PHE A 310 9.31 10.42 -30.08
CA PHE A 310 9.66 9.23 -29.32
C PHE A 310 8.41 8.42 -28.95
N THR A 311 8.58 7.10 -28.83
CA THR A 311 7.53 6.19 -28.39
C THR A 311 8.00 5.32 -27.25
N GLY A 312 7.08 4.91 -26.40
CA GLY A 312 7.36 4.08 -25.25
C GLY A 312 6.39 4.35 -24.11
N ASP A 313 6.75 3.90 -22.91
CA ASP A 313 5.89 4.00 -21.73
C ASP A 313 6.14 5.26 -20.89
N GLY A 314 7.11 6.10 -21.29
CA GLY A 314 7.54 7.32 -20.60
C GLY A 314 8.72 7.11 -19.65
N VAL A 315 8.89 5.89 -19.12
CA VAL A 315 10.11 5.47 -18.42
C VAL A 315 11.19 5.07 -19.43
N ILE A 316 10.77 4.61 -20.61
CA ILE A 316 11.58 4.48 -21.81
C ILE A 316 10.94 5.24 -22.95
N CYS A 317 11.78 5.92 -23.72
CA CYS A 317 11.40 6.59 -24.95
C CYS A 317 12.44 6.27 -26.04
N ALA A 318 12.02 5.51 -27.04
CA ALA A 318 12.82 5.19 -28.22
C ALA A 318 12.45 6.16 -29.35
N GLY A 319 13.46 6.74 -29.99
CA GLY A 319 13.25 7.62 -31.14
C GLY A 319 12.70 6.83 -32.32
N MET A 320 11.77 7.41 -33.07
CA MET A 320 11.44 6.88 -34.39
C MET A 320 12.62 7.16 -35.32
N ILE A 321 13.31 6.11 -35.78
CA ILE A 321 14.18 6.23 -36.95
C ILE A 321 13.23 6.46 -38.13
N PHE A 322 13.25 7.66 -38.70
CA PHE A 322 12.66 7.88 -40.01
C PHE A 322 13.64 7.30 -41.03
N ASP A 323 13.35 6.10 -41.53
CA ASP A 323 14.01 5.55 -42.73
C ASP A 323 13.52 6.29 -43.99
#